data_AF-A0A7V9NPV9-F1
#
_entry.id   AF-A0A7V9NPV9-F1
#
_cell.length_a   1.000
_cell.length_b   1.000
_cell.length_c   1.000
_cell.angle_alpha   90.00
_cell.angle_beta   90.00
_cell.angle_gamma   90.00
#
_symmetry.space_group_name_H-M   'P 1'
#
loop_
_entity.id
_entity.type
_entity.pdbx_description
1 polymer ?
#
loop_
_entity_poly.entity_id
_entity_poly.type
_entity_poly.pdbx_seq_one_letter_code
_entity_poly.pdbx_strand_id
1 'polypeptide(L)'
;TYAAAVTMFRATRHAMLGELDAAEAVANEVWALESEGFSSVNWYGPGVLMIRHSQNRLAELLPLIEPAVEEPGIGEIYRAALAVAYAHAERPDEAQVILSSFAASRFSTVPRNFSWLASLLGFAEAAEMLGDRDAANQLLDMLGPYTGLIADLPQTVIGAVDLAIAQVALTAGAVSLAHEAATRAAAASRQRDTPIFRGRELVRVAAARLLSGAPSAEIAPIVAEARAISAATGAHLIDRELRRYELL
;
A
#
# COMPACT_ATOMS: atom_id res chain seq x y z
N THR A 1 -21.85 -13.14 7.68
CA THR A 1 -21.40 -12.21 6.62
C THR A 1 -21.72 -10.75 6.90
N TYR A 2 -22.99 -10.32 7.06
CA TYR A 2 -23.31 -8.90 7.33
C TYR A 2 -22.66 -8.34 8.61
N ALA A 3 -22.68 -9.11 9.70
CA ALA A 3 -22.02 -8.69 10.95
C ALA A 3 -20.51 -8.44 10.75
N ALA A 4 -19.82 -9.35 10.05
CA ALA A 4 -18.41 -9.21 9.73
C ALA A 4 -18.12 -7.98 8.85
N ALA A 5 -18.97 -7.70 7.86
CA ALA A 5 -18.84 -6.51 7.02
C ALA A 5 -18.99 -5.21 7.84
N VAL A 6 -19.95 -5.14 8.76
CA VAL A 6 -20.13 -3.99 9.65
C VAL A 6 -18.94 -3.82 10.58
N THR A 7 -18.42 -4.91 11.15
CA THR A 7 -17.21 -4.89 11.99
C THR A 7 -16.01 -4.38 11.19
N MET A 8 -15.77 -4.91 9.99
CA MET A 8 -14.65 -4.47 9.15
C MET A 8 -14.79 -3.04 8.64
N PHE A 9 -16.02 -2.56 8.38
CA PHE A 9 -16.24 -1.15 8.07
C PHE A 9 -15.86 -0.23 9.24
N ARG A 10 -16.24 -0.59 10.47
CA ARG A 10 -15.84 0.15 11.69
C ARG A 10 -14.32 0.14 11.86
N ALA A 11 -13.68 -1.02 11.70
CA ALA A 11 -12.22 -1.16 11.77
C ALA A 11 -11.54 -0.29 10.70
N THR A 12 -12.03 -0.32 9.47
CA THR A 12 -11.53 0.49 8.35
C THR A 12 -11.67 1.98 8.65
N ARG A 13 -12.79 2.42 9.24
CA ARG A 13 -12.95 3.83 9.64
C ARG A 13 -11.89 4.27 10.64
N HIS A 14 -11.60 3.46 11.66
CA HIS A 14 -10.51 3.75 12.60
C HIS A 14 -9.16 3.82 11.88
N ALA A 15 -8.86 2.87 10.99
CA ALA A 15 -7.62 2.87 10.22
C ALA A 15 -7.49 4.11 9.32
N MET A 16 -8.58 4.53 8.67
CA MET A 16 -8.59 5.74 7.84
C MET A 16 -8.28 6.99 8.66
N LEU A 17 -8.75 7.08 9.90
CA LEU A 17 -8.44 8.19 10.82
C LEU A 17 -7.04 8.09 11.46
N GLY A 18 -6.27 7.04 11.15
CA GLY A 18 -4.94 6.81 11.71
C GLY A 18 -4.93 6.17 13.11
N GLU A 19 -6.06 5.65 13.56
CA GLU A 19 -6.23 5.01 14.87
C GLU A 19 -5.96 3.50 14.78
N LEU A 20 -4.70 3.12 14.46
CA LEU A 20 -4.34 1.75 14.11
C LEU A 20 -4.64 0.71 15.21
N ASP A 21 -4.39 1.04 16.48
CA ASP A 21 -4.67 0.14 17.60
C ASP A 21 -6.19 -0.10 17.77
N ALA A 22 -6.99 0.96 17.61
CA ALA A 22 -8.45 0.86 17.66
C ALA A 22 -8.99 0.07 16.45
N ALA A 23 -8.41 0.27 15.27
CA ALA A 23 -8.75 -0.48 14.07
C ALA A 23 -8.52 -1.97 14.27
N GLU A 24 -7.37 -2.36 14.84
CA GLU A 24 -7.06 -3.75 15.14
C GLU A 24 -7.98 -4.33 16.22
N ALA A 25 -8.24 -3.58 17.31
CA ALA A 25 -9.14 -4.01 18.36
C ALA A 25 -10.54 -4.33 17.82
N VAL A 26 -11.08 -3.47 16.95
CA VAL A 26 -12.38 -3.70 16.30
C VAL A 26 -12.29 -4.84 15.28
N ALA A 27 -11.21 -4.94 14.49
CA ALA A 27 -11.04 -6.04 13.54
C ALA A 27 -11.05 -7.40 14.25
N ASN A 28 -10.49 -7.50 15.46
CA ASN A 28 -10.49 -8.74 16.25
C ASN A 28 -11.91 -9.19 16.67
N GLU A 29 -12.91 -8.31 16.69
CA GLU A 29 -14.29 -8.69 16.99
C GLU A 29 -14.85 -9.71 15.99
N VAL A 30 -14.28 -9.81 14.76
CA VAL A 30 -14.75 -10.79 13.76
C VAL A 30 -14.52 -12.23 14.19
N TRP A 31 -13.56 -12.52 15.08
CA TRP A 31 -13.30 -13.87 15.59
C TRP A 31 -14.46 -14.43 16.40
N ALA A 32 -15.28 -13.58 17.02
CA ALA A 32 -16.48 -14.00 17.72
C ALA A 32 -17.60 -14.47 16.77
N LEU A 33 -17.43 -14.27 15.46
CA LEU A 33 -18.38 -14.66 14.41
C LEU A 33 -18.05 -16.01 13.77
N GLU A 34 -16.94 -16.66 14.15
CA GLU A 34 -16.52 -17.96 13.63
C GLU A 34 -17.65 -19.00 13.76
N SER A 35 -17.98 -19.66 12.66
CA SER A 35 -19.01 -20.70 12.65
C SER A 35 -18.80 -21.69 11.51
N GLU A 36 -19.53 -22.80 11.52
CA GLU A 36 -19.56 -23.70 10.37
C GLU A 36 -19.95 -22.92 9.10
N GLY A 37 -19.14 -23.03 8.05
CA GLY A 37 -19.33 -22.31 6.78
C GLY A 37 -18.95 -20.82 6.79
N PHE A 38 -18.43 -20.28 7.89
CA PHE A 38 -17.94 -18.90 7.97
C PHE A 38 -16.54 -18.86 8.58
N SER A 39 -15.58 -18.42 7.78
CA SER A 39 -14.18 -18.26 8.19
C SER A 39 -13.89 -16.79 8.53
N SER A 40 -13.60 -16.53 9.80
CA SER A 40 -13.25 -15.19 10.31
C SER A 40 -11.90 -14.72 9.77
N VAL A 41 -10.96 -15.64 9.51
CA VAL A 41 -9.64 -15.29 8.97
C VAL A 41 -9.74 -14.61 7.59
N ASN A 42 -10.72 -14.98 6.77
CA ASN A 42 -10.96 -14.35 5.47
C ASN A 42 -11.46 -12.89 5.57
N TRP A 43 -11.97 -12.50 6.74
CA TRP A 43 -12.36 -11.11 7.03
C TRP A 43 -11.25 -10.35 7.75
N TYR A 44 -10.60 -11.00 8.72
CA TYR A 44 -9.53 -10.42 9.53
C TYR A 44 -8.26 -10.15 8.71
N GLY A 45 -7.86 -11.09 7.85
CA GLY A 45 -6.58 -11.10 7.15
C GLY A 45 -6.26 -9.81 6.39
N PRO A 46 -7.07 -9.37 5.42
CA PRO A 46 -6.74 -8.15 4.66
C PRO A 46 -6.63 -6.89 5.54
N GLY A 47 -7.45 -6.78 6.58
CA GLY A 47 -7.41 -5.67 7.54
C GLY A 47 -6.11 -5.65 8.35
N VAL A 48 -5.70 -6.79 8.91
CA VAL A 48 -4.46 -6.87 9.71
C VAL A 48 -3.22 -6.70 8.84
N LEU A 49 -3.24 -7.15 7.58
CA LEU A 49 -2.18 -6.90 6.61
C LEU A 49 -1.97 -5.38 6.40
N MET A 50 -3.04 -4.63 6.15
CA MET A 50 -2.97 -3.18 5.97
C MET A 50 -2.46 -2.46 7.23
N ILE A 51 -2.93 -2.88 8.42
CA ILE A 51 -2.49 -2.31 9.71
C ILE A 51 -0.99 -2.57 9.91
N ARG A 52 -0.55 -3.82 9.79
CA ARG A 52 0.86 -4.19 9.96
C ARG A 52 1.74 -3.55 8.90
N HIS A 53 1.27 -3.42 7.66
CA HIS A 53 1.99 -2.69 6.62
C HIS A 53 2.23 -1.24 7.01
N SER A 54 1.18 -0.54 7.45
CA SER A 54 1.28 0.84 7.91
C SER A 54 2.26 1.01 9.09
N GLN A 55 2.30 0.03 9.99
CA GLN A 55 3.24 -0.01 11.13
C GLN A 55 4.68 -0.42 10.73
N ASN A 56 4.96 -0.68 9.45
CA ASN A 56 6.23 -1.26 8.97
C ASN A 56 6.56 -2.63 9.61
N ARG A 57 5.52 -3.45 9.80
CA ARG A 57 5.57 -4.76 10.45
C ARG A 57 4.98 -5.87 9.57
N LEU A 58 4.80 -5.64 8.27
CA LEU A 58 4.19 -6.60 7.35
C LEU A 58 4.91 -7.96 7.33
N ALA A 59 6.25 -7.95 7.48
CA ALA A 59 7.06 -9.16 7.52
C ALA A 59 6.68 -10.14 8.65
N GLU A 60 6.08 -9.65 9.75
CA GLU A 60 5.57 -10.51 10.83
C GLU A 60 4.43 -11.43 10.36
N LEU A 61 3.76 -11.07 9.27
CA LEU A 61 2.64 -11.81 8.70
C LEU A 61 3.06 -12.76 7.57
N LEU A 62 4.36 -12.95 7.30
CA LEU A 62 4.82 -13.93 6.31
C LEU A 62 4.21 -15.33 6.53
N PRO A 63 4.15 -15.88 7.76
CA PRO A 63 3.51 -17.19 7.99
C PRO A 63 2.01 -17.23 7.66
N LEU A 64 1.34 -16.07 7.61
CA LEU A 64 -0.07 -15.95 7.21
C LEU A 64 -0.19 -15.75 5.69
N ILE A 65 0.71 -14.99 5.07
CA ILE A 65 0.65 -14.63 3.64
C ILE A 65 1.14 -15.79 2.75
N GLU A 66 2.22 -16.47 3.14
CA GLU A 66 2.83 -17.57 2.38
C GLU A 66 1.84 -18.66 1.98
N PRO A 67 1.02 -19.24 2.89
CA PRO A 67 0.03 -20.25 2.49
C PRO A 67 -1.14 -19.66 1.69
N ALA A 68 -1.46 -18.37 1.86
CA ALA A 68 -2.62 -17.75 1.23
C ALA A 68 -2.45 -17.52 -0.28
N VAL A 69 -1.23 -17.62 -0.82
CA VAL A 69 -0.99 -17.55 -2.28
C VAL A 69 -1.64 -18.70 -3.06
N GLU A 70 -1.95 -19.80 -2.38
CA GLU A 70 -2.62 -20.96 -2.97
C GLU A 70 -4.16 -20.84 -2.93
N GLU A 71 -4.71 -19.77 -2.35
CA GLU A 71 -6.15 -19.57 -2.22
C GLU A 71 -6.81 -19.34 -3.61
N PRO A 72 -7.74 -20.21 -4.04
CA PRO A 72 -8.33 -20.13 -5.38
C PRO A 72 -9.03 -18.80 -5.66
N GLY A 73 -8.66 -18.16 -6.76
CA GLY A 73 -9.30 -16.93 -7.25
C GLY A 73 -8.84 -15.64 -6.57
N ILE A 74 -8.06 -15.71 -5.48
CA ILE A 74 -7.49 -14.54 -4.80
C ILE A 74 -5.99 -14.68 -4.45
N GLY A 75 -5.33 -15.76 -4.89
CA GLY A 75 -3.90 -15.96 -4.65
C GLY A 75 -3.00 -14.82 -5.15
N GLU A 76 -3.41 -14.10 -6.20
CA GLU A 76 -2.62 -13.01 -6.79
C GLU A 76 -2.50 -11.78 -5.88
N ILE A 77 -3.54 -11.44 -5.11
CA ILE A 77 -3.41 -10.35 -4.12
C ILE A 77 -2.45 -10.74 -3.00
N TYR A 78 -2.43 -12.02 -2.61
CA TYR A 78 -1.46 -12.53 -1.64
C TYR A 78 -0.05 -12.61 -2.22
N ARG A 79 0.13 -12.91 -3.51
CA ARG A 79 1.44 -12.81 -4.18
C ARG A 79 1.95 -11.37 -4.23
N ALA A 80 1.08 -10.40 -4.49
CA ALA A 80 1.43 -8.98 -4.40
C ALA A 80 1.85 -8.59 -2.97
N ALA A 81 1.06 -8.98 -1.97
CA ALA A 81 1.39 -8.74 -0.57
C ALA A 81 2.69 -9.44 -0.14
N LEU A 82 2.95 -10.65 -0.64
CA LEU A 82 4.16 -11.43 -0.37
C LEU A 82 5.41 -10.75 -0.97
N ALA A 83 5.31 -10.24 -2.20
CA ALA A 83 6.39 -9.47 -2.82
C ALA A 83 6.74 -8.23 -2.00
N VAL A 84 5.74 -7.48 -1.52
CA VAL A 84 5.95 -6.35 -0.62
C VAL A 84 6.56 -6.82 0.70
N ALA A 85 6.01 -7.85 1.33
CA ALA A 85 6.52 -8.38 2.60
C ALA A 85 8.00 -8.77 2.50
N TYR A 86 8.41 -9.51 1.47
CA TYR A 86 9.80 -9.87 1.21
C TYR A 86 10.70 -8.65 0.94
N ALA A 87 10.23 -7.68 0.14
CA ALA A 87 10.98 -6.45 -0.10
C ALA A 87 11.19 -5.64 1.20
N HIS A 88 10.24 -5.71 2.13
CA HIS A 88 10.35 -5.09 3.45
C HIS A 88 11.19 -5.90 4.46
N ALA A 89 11.32 -7.21 4.30
CA ALA A 89 12.06 -8.12 5.18
C ALA A 89 13.53 -8.30 4.82
N GLU A 90 14.12 -7.43 3.99
CA GLU A 90 15.49 -7.58 3.48
C GLU A 90 15.70 -8.89 2.70
N ARG A 91 14.62 -9.36 2.04
CA ARG A 91 14.59 -10.54 1.16
C ARG A 91 14.30 -10.12 -0.30
N PRO A 92 15.12 -9.23 -0.89
CA PRO A 92 14.82 -8.63 -2.20
C PRO A 92 14.82 -9.65 -3.35
N ASP A 93 15.67 -10.68 -3.28
CA ASP A 93 15.75 -11.71 -4.33
C ASP A 93 14.43 -12.49 -4.45
N GLU A 94 13.79 -12.80 -3.33
CA GLU A 94 12.53 -13.53 -3.30
C GLU A 94 11.35 -12.65 -3.73
N ALA A 95 11.38 -11.37 -3.36
CA ALA A 95 10.45 -10.38 -3.90
C ALA A 95 10.60 -10.22 -5.42
N GLN A 96 11.83 -10.20 -5.92
CA GLN A 96 12.14 -10.07 -7.35
C GLN A 96 11.65 -11.28 -8.14
N VAL A 97 11.81 -12.50 -7.62
CA VAL A 97 11.27 -13.70 -8.28
C VAL A 97 9.77 -13.58 -8.53
N ILE A 98 9.02 -13.13 -7.51
CA ILE A 98 7.57 -12.94 -7.64
C ILE A 98 7.30 -11.84 -8.66
N LEU A 99 7.86 -10.63 -8.49
CA LEU A 99 7.59 -9.50 -9.38
C LEU A 99 7.92 -9.81 -10.84
N SER A 100 9.09 -10.41 -11.11
CA SER A 100 9.53 -10.81 -12.45
C SER A 100 8.57 -11.80 -13.11
N SER A 101 7.99 -12.74 -12.35
CA SER A 101 7.03 -13.71 -12.89
C SER A 101 5.75 -13.05 -13.42
N PHE A 102 5.27 -12.00 -12.77
CA PHE A 102 4.12 -11.23 -13.21
C PHE A 102 4.49 -10.23 -14.32
N ALA A 103 5.65 -9.57 -14.21
CA ALA A 103 6.15 -8.67 -15.25
C ALA A 103 6.41 -9.41 -16.59
N ALA A 104 6.81 -10.68 -16.55
CA ALA A 104 7.00 -11.50 -17.76
C ALA A 104 5.73 -11.64 -18.61
N SER A 105 4.55 -11.56 -17.99
CA SER A 105 3.25 -11.61 -18.66
C SER A 105 2.55 -10.24 -18.71
N ARG A 106 3.26 -9.14 -18.42
CA ARG A 106 2.68 -7.80 -18.27
C ARG A 106 1.49 -7.76 -17.32
N PHE A 107 1.59 -8.49 -16.21
CA PHE A 107 0.55 -8.65 -15.18
C PHE A 107 -0.79 -9.17 -15.73
N SER A 108 -0.82 -9.73 -16.94
CA SER A 108 -2.04 -10.28 -17.56
C SER A 108 -2.59 -11.51 -16.83
N THR A 109 -1.77 -12.14 -15.99
CA THR A 109 -2.16 -13.25 -15.11
C THR A 109 -2.91 -12.79 -13.87
N VAL A 110 -2.94 -11.49 -13.55
CA VAL A 110 -3.74 -10.97 -12.44
C VAL A 110 -5.21 -10.99 -12.85
N PRO A 111 -6.07 -11.77 -12.18
CA PRO A 111 -7.47 -11.90 -12.57
C PRO A 111 -8.20 -10.55 -12.43
N ARG A 112 -9.02 -10.20 -13.43
CA ARG A 112 -9.82 -8.97 -13.42
C ARG A 112 -11.05 -9.09 -12.51
N ASN A 113 -10.82 -9.28 -11.21
CA ASN A 113 -11.83 -9.39 -10.17
C ASN A 113 -11.75 -8.21 -9.18
N PHE A 114 -12.46 -8.30 -8.06
CA PHE A 114 -12.50 -7.24 -7.03
C PHE A 114 -11.12 -6.90 -6.45
N SER A 115 -10.17 -7.84 -6.44
CA SER A 115 -8.82 -7.63 -5.90
C SER A 115 -7.82 -7.07 -6.91
N TRP A 116 -8.20 -7.00 -8.19
CA TRP A 116 -7.28 -6.65 -9.30
C TRP A 116 -6.52 -5.35 -9.06
N LEU A 117 -7.24 -4.28 -8.69
CA LEU A 117 -6.63 -2.97 -8.50
C LEU A 117 -5.70 -2.96 -7.27
N ALA A 118 -6.12 -3.61 -6.19
CA ALA A 118 -5.29 -3.78 -5.00
C ALA A 118 -4.00 -4.55 -5.29
N SER A 119 -4.07 -5.60 -6.13
CA SER A 119 -2.90 -6.36 -6.54
C SER A 119 -1.90 -5.51 -7.33
N LEU A 120 -2.40 -4.68 -8.26
CA LEU A 120 -1.52 -3.76 -9.01
C LEU A 120 -0.85 -2.73 -8.11
N LEU A 121 -1.55 -2.21 -7.10
CA LEU A 121 -0.96 -1.31 -6.10
C LEU A 121 0.15 -2.01 -5.31
N GLY A 122 -0.07 -3.26 -4.88
CA GLY A 122 0.96 -4.05 -4.21
C GLY A 122 2.19 -4.28 -5.09
N PHE A 123 2.00 -4.63 -6.37
CA PHE A 123 3.10 -4.77 -7.31
C PHE A 123 3.81 -3.45 -7.63
N ALA A 124 3.10 -2.31 -7.64
CA ALA A 124 3.70 -0.99 -7.80
C ALA A 124 4.63 -0.64 -6.63
N GLU A 125 4.20 -0.96 -5.40
CA GLU A 125 5.04 -0.79 -4.21
C GLU A 125 6.25 -1.75 -4.23
N ALA A 126 6.07 -3.00 -4.63
CA ALA A 126 7.18 -3.94 -4.80
C ALA A 126 8.19 -3.47 -5.86
N ALA A 127 7.71 -2.99 -7.02
CA ALA A 127 8.55 -2.45 -8.08
C ALA A 127 9.33 -1.22 -7.61
N GLU A 128 8.69 -0.33 -6.85
CA GLU A 128 9.38 0.82 -6.25
C GLU A 128 10.45 0.39 -5.26
N MET A 129 10.16 -0.57 -4.38
CA MET A 129 11.10 -1.07 -3.38
C MET A 129 12.32 -1.76 -4.01
N LEU A 130 12.10 -2.52 -5.09
CA LEU A 130 13.14 -3.22 -5.83
C LEU A 130 13.89 -2.34 -6.85
N GLY A 131 13.34 -1.18 -7.20
CA GLY A 131 13.88 -0.32 -8.25
C GLY A 131 13.69 -0.90 -9.65
N ASP A 132 12.70 -1.78 -9.84
CA ASP A 132 12.44 -2.47 -11.10
C ASP A 132 11.74 -1.54 -12.10
N ARG A 133 12.53 -0.98 -13.02
CA ARG A 133 12.04 -0.02 -14.02
C ARG A 133 11.10 -0.64 -15.04
N ASP A 134 11.32 -1.89 -15.41
CA ASP A 134 10.53 -2.55 -16.44
C ASP A 134 9.13 -2.88 -15.91
N ALA A 135 9.04 -3.42 -14.70
CA ALA A 135 7.78 -3.61 -14.01
C ALA A 135 7.06 -2.28 -13.76
N ALA A 136 7.79 -1.23 -13.34
CA ALA A 136 7.24 0.09 -13.10
C ALA A 136 6.59 0.69 -14.37
N ASN A 137 7.26 0.63 -15.52
CA ASN A 137 6.70 1.13 -16.78
C ASN A 137 5.42 0.38 -17.19
N GLN A 138 5.39 -0.95 -17.03
CA GLN A 138 4.19 -1.73 -17.34
C GLN A 138 3.02 -1.42 -16.42
N LEU A 139 3.28 -1.26 -15.11
CA LEU A 139 2.25 -0.89 -14.13
C LEU A 139 1.74 0.53 -14.35
N LEU A 140 2.60 1.45 -14.79
CA LEU A 140 2.20 2.82 -15.11
C LEU A 140 1.15 2.86 -16.24
N ASP A 141 1.37 2.09 -17.31
CA ASP A 141 0.40 1.94 -18.41
C ASP A 141 -0.95 1.41 -17.90
N MET A 142 -0.93 0.43 -17.00
CA MET A 142 -2.13 -0.21 -16.48
C MET A 142 -2.90 0.65 -15.48
N LEU A 143 -2.20 1.45 -14.66
CA LEU A 143 -2.79 2.27 -13.60
C LEU A 143 -3.30 3.62 -14.11
N GLY A 144 -2.73 4.15 -15.19
CA GLY A 144 -3.08 5.47 -15.75
C GLY A 144 -4.60 5.72 -15.91
N PRO A 145 -5.38 4.77 -16.48
CA PRO A 145 -6.83 4.93 -16.64
C PRO A 145 -7.64 5.05 -15.33
N TYR A 146 -7.04 4.74 -14.18
CA TYR A 146 -7.69 4.69 -12.87
C TYR A 146 -7.25 5.82 -11.94
N THR A 147 -6.64 6.87 -12.49
CA THR A 147 -6.29 8.11 -11.78
C THR A 147 -7.49 8.63 -10.95
N GLY A 148 -7.24 9.06 -9.72
CA GLY A 148 -8.27 9.55 -8.79
C GLY A 148 -9.08 8.47 -8.07
N LEU A 149 -8.92 7.19 -8.42
CA LEU A 149 -9.59 6.09 -7.72
C LEU A 149 -8.83 5.65 -6.47
N ILE A 150 -9.57 5.01 -5.57
CA ILE A 150 -9.07 4.28 -4.41
C ILE A 150 -9.26 2.79 -4.68
N ALA A 151 -8.24 1.99 -4.43
CA ALA A 151 -8.39 0.54 -4.38
C ALA A 151 -8.86 0.13 -2.98
N ASP A 152 -9.88 -0.72 -2.94
CA ASP A 152 -10.41 -1.34 -1.73
C ASP A 152 -10.58 -2.84 -1.92
N LEU A 153 -10.78 -3.50 -0.78
CA LEU A 153 -11.26 -4.86 -0.65
C LEU A 153 -12.52 -4.80 0.21
N PRO A 154 -13.39 -5.83 0.16
CA PRO A 154 -14.58 -5.89 1.03
C PRO A 154 -14.31 -5.68 2.52
N GLN A 155 -13.08 -5.96 2.96
CA GLN A 155 -12.61 -5.89 4.34
C GLN A 155 -11.92 -4.58 4.71
N THR A 156 -11.31 -3.86 3.75
CA THR A 156 -10.48 -2.68 4.04
C THR A 156 -10.20 -1.85 2.79
N VAL A 157 -9.81 -0.60 2.99
CA VAL A 157 -9.22 0.24 1.94
C VAL A 157 -7.71 -0.03 1.83
N ILE A 158 -7.18 -0.08 0.61
CA ILE A 158 -5.77 -0.36 0.33
C ILE A 158 -4.98 0.91 0.09
N GLY A 159 -5.45 1.79 -0.80
CA GLY A 159 -4.76 3.06 -1.07
C GLY A 159 -5.20 3.74 -2.36
N ALA A 160 -4.64 4.92 -2.60
CA ALA A 160 -4.91 5.69 -3.80
C ALA A 160 -4.12 5.16 -5.01
N VAL A 161 -4.78 5.08 -6.17
CA VAL A 161 -4.09 4.76 -7.44
C VAL A 161 -3.02 5.80 -7.76
N ASP A 162 -3.28 7.06 -7.46
CA ASP A 162 -2.30 8.14 -7.65
C ASP A 162 -1.03 7.97 -6.82
N LEU A 163 -1.09 7.34 -5.64
CA LEU A 163 0.12 6.98 -4.89
C LEU A 163 0.92 5.93 -5.67
N ALA A 164 0.29 4.85 -6.12
CA ALA A 164 0.97 3.83 -6.91
C ALA A 164 1.55 4.38 -8.22
N ILE A 165 0.83 5.26 -8.92
CA ILE A 165 1.35 6.00 -10.09
C ILE A 165 2.60 6.79 -9.71
N ALA A 166 2.60 7.49 -8.58
CA ALA A 166 3.78 8.24 -8.13
C ALA A 166 4.97 7.31 -7.82
N GLN A 167 4.73 6.17 -7.18
CA GLN A 167 5.75 5.17 -6.86
C GLN A 167 6.41 4.63 -8.14
N VAL A 168 5.62 4.17 -9.11
CA VAL A 168 6.18 3.64 -10.37
C VAL A 168 6.77 4.73 -11.26
N ALA A 169 6.21 5.95 -11.25
CA ALA A 169 6.77 7.07 -12.00
C ALA A 169 8.14 7.50 -11.46
N LEU A 170 8.35 7.53 -10.13
CA LEU A 170 9.68 7.76 -9.55
C LEU A 170 10.65 6.66 -9.97
N THR A 171 10.22 5.41 -9.92
CA THR A 171 11.03 4.24 -10.27
C THR A 171 11.45 4.27 -11.74
N ALA A 172 10.53 4.63 -12.63
CA ALA A 172 10.78 4.79 -14.06
C ALA A 172 11.58 6.06 -14.41
N GLY A 173 11.78 6.99 -13.47
CA GLY A 173 12.44 8.28 -13.70
C GLY A 173 11.54 9.36 -14.30
N ALA A 174 10.23 9.15 -14.34
CA ALA A 174 9.24 10.13 -14.78
C ALA A 174 8.89 11.12 -13.66
N VAL A 175 9.89 11.90 -13.22
CA VAL A 175 9.83 12.74 -12.00
C VAL A 175 8.66 13.73 -12.00
N SER A 176 8.37 14.41 -13.12
CA SER A 176 7.25 15.36 -13.21
C SER A 176 5.90 14.67 -12.99
N LEU A 177 5.70 13.49 -13.61
CA LEU A 177 4.48 12.70 -13.46
C LEU A 177 4.33 12.21 -12.01
N ALA A 178 5.43 11.79 -11.39
CA ALA A 178 5.42 11.41 -9.98
C ALA A 178 4.98 12.57 -9.08
N HIS A 179 5.52 13.76 -9.32
CA HIS A 179 5.15 14.95 -8.55
C HIS A 179 3.66 15.29 -8.70
N GLU A 180 3.13 15.27 -9.93
CA GLU A 180 1.72 15.55 -10.20
C GLU A 180 0.79 14.54 -9.52
N ALA A 181 1.07 13.24 -9.68
CA ALA A 181 0.28 12.17 -9.09
C ALA A 181 0.31 12.22 -7.55
N ALA A 182 1.50 12.35 -6.95
CA ALA A 182 1.64 12.43 -5.49
C ALA A 182 0.95 13.67 -4.92
N THR A 183 1.04 14.81 -5.61
CA THR A 183 0.39 16.07 -5.17
C THR A 183 -1.13 15.94 -5.20
N ARG A 184 -1.68 15.35 -6.27
CA ARG A 184 -3.12 15.07 -6.39
C ARG A 184 -3.59 14.11 -5.29
N ALA A 185 -2.84 13.03 -5.05
CA ALA A 185 -3.13 12.07 -3.98
C ALA A 185 -3.16 12.76 -2.61
N ALA A 186 -2.09 13.49 -2.27
CA ALA A 186 -1.94 14.21 -0.99
C ALA A 186 -3.07 15.22 -0.76
N ALA A 187 -3.47 15.97 -1.79
CA ALA A 187 -4.58 16.91 -1.71
C ALA A 187 -5.91 16.19 -1.42
N ALA A 188 -6.17 15.08 -2.12
CA ALA A 188 -7.38 14.32 -1.93
C ALA A 188 -7.43 13.63 -0.55
N SER A 189 -6.31 13.12 -0.05
CA SER A 189 -6.20 12.51 1.29
C SER A 189 -6.37 13.53 2.41
N ARG A 190 -5.97 14.78 2.20
CA ARG A 190 -6.30 15.89 3.11
C ARG A 190 -7.80 16.15 3.17
N GLN A 191 -8.50 16.13 2.03
CA GLN A 191 -9.94 16.36 1.98
C GLN A 191 -10.74 15.24 2.66
N ARG A 192 -10.25 13.99 2.57
CA ARG A 192 -10.89 12.81 3.14
C ARG A 192 -10.53 12.54 4.60
N ASP A 193 -9.61 13.32 5.18
CA ASP A 193 -9.03 13.07 6.49
C ASP A 193 -8.45 11.66 6.63
N THR A 194 -7.60 11.28 5.67
CA THR A 194 -6.87 10.00 5.66
C THR A 194 -5.37 10.22 5.91
N PRO A 195 -4.96 10.51 7.17
CA PRO A 195 -3.60 10.93 7.50
C PRO A 195 -2.52 9.95 7.05
N ILE A 196 -2.71 8.64 7.23
CA ILE A 196 -1.69 7.65 6.87
C ILE A 196 -1.39 7.67 5.36
N PHE A 197 -2.42 7.70 4.52
CA PHE A 197 -2.25 7.83 3.07
C PHE A 197 -1.54 9.14 2.72
N ARG A 198 -1.98 10.25 3.32
CA ARG A 198 -1.35 11.56 3.13
C ARG A 198 0.14 11.53 3.48
N GLY A 199 0.52 10.91 4.59
CA GLY A 199 1.92 10.81 5.00
C GLY A 199 2.79 10.16 3.93
N ARG A 200 2.36 9.00 3.40
CA ARG A 200 3.09 8.28 2.33
C ARG A 200 3.13 9.08 1.02
N GLU A 201 2.05 9.77 0.68
CA GLU A 201 1.96 10.62 -0.52
C GLU A 201 2.90 11.83 -0.40
N LEU A 202 3.00 12.47 0.77
CA LEU A 202 3.93 13.57 1.02
C LEU A 202 5.39 13.13 0.87
N VAL A 203 5.74 11.89 1.23
CA VAL A 203 7.08 11.35 0.95
C VAL A 203 7.36 11.37 -0.56
N ARG A 204 6.41 10.98 -1.42
CA ARG A 204 6.60 10.98 -2.88
C ARG A 204 6.63 12.40 -3.45
N VAL A 205 5.85 13.33 -2.89
CA VAL A 205 5.96 14.76 -3.23
C VAL A 205 7.37 15.27 -2.92
N ALA A 206 7.89 14.99 -1.73
CA ALA A 206 9.23 15.41 -1.30
C ALA A 206 10.33 14.78 -2.17
N ALA A 207 10.24 13.48 -2.44
CA ALA A 207 11.19 12.75 -3.29
C ALA A 207 11.24 13.33 -4.71
N ALA A 208 10.08 13.60 -5.33
CA ALA A 208 10.03 14.17 -6.68
C ALA A 208 10.61 15.60 -6.73
N ARG A 209 10.37 16.41 -5.68
CA ARG A 209 10.96 17.76 -5.56
C ARG A 209 12.48 17.69 -5.38
N LEU A 210 12.98 16.76 -4.56
CA LEU A 210 14.41 16.54 -4.37
C LEU A 210 15.08 16.19 -5.70
N LEU A 211 14.52 15.23 -6.45
CA LEU A 211 15.04 14.82 -7.77
C LEU A 211 14.95 15.92 -8.83
N SER A 212 14.02 16.87 -8.67
CA SER A 212 13.90 18.05 -9.53
C SER A 212 14.82 19.20 -9.12
N GLY A 213 15.66 19.02 -8.09
CA GLY A 213 16.59 20.04 -7.60
C GLY A 213 15.96 21.16 -6.79
N ALA A 214 14.77 20.94 -6.19
CA ALA A 214 14.14 21.93 -5.33
C ALA A 214 15.00 22.20 -4.08
N PRO A 215 15.08 23.45 -3.58
CA PRO A 215 15.81 23.77 -2.38
C PRO A 215 15.30 23.00 -1.15
N SER A 216 16.19 22.59 -0.25
CA SER A 216 15.82 21.89 1.00
C SER A 216 14.81 22.67 1.85
N ALA A 217 14.81 24.01 1.77
CA ALA A 217 13.84 24.86 2.46
C ALA A 217 12.38 24.65 1.99
N GLU A 218 12.18 24.22 0.74
CA GLU A 218 10.84 23.91 0.19
C GLU A 218 10.41 22.47 0.53
N ILE A 219 11.37 21.57 0.74
CA ILE A 219 11.13 20.14 1.03
C ILE A 219 10.91 19.91 2.53
N ALA A 220 11.63 20.64 3.38
CA ALA A 220 11.62 20.45 4.83
C ALA A 220 10.21 20.53 5.47
N PRO A 221 9.31 21.45 5.09
CA PRO A 221 7.95 21.47 5.64
C PRO A 221 7.12 20.22 5.27
N ILE A 222 7.32 19.68 4.07
CA ILE A 222 6.63 18.48 3.58
C ILE A 222 7.08 17.26 4.39
N VAL A 223 8.39 17.12 4.59
CA VAL A 223 8.98 16.06 5.41
C VAL A 223 8.52 16.18 6.86
N ALA A 224 8.49 17.39 7.42
CA ALA A 224 8.03 17.62 8.79
C ALA A 224 6.56 17.21 8.98
N GLU A 225 5.68 17.50 8.02
CA GLU A 225 4.28 17.06 8.06
C GLU A 225 4.16 15.52 8.01
N ALA A 226 4.90 14.87 7.11
CA ALA A 226 4.92 13.40 7.01
C ALA A 226 5.38 12.75 8.33
N ARG A 227 6.43 13.28 8.97
CA ARG A 227 6.91 12.81 10.28
C ARG A 227 5.91 13.02 11.40
N ALA A 228 5.23 14.18 11.42
CA ALA A 228 4.19 14.45 12.41
C ALA A 228 3.03 13.45 12.30
N ILE A 229 2.63 13.10 11.08
CA ILE A 229 1.63 12.05 10.81
C ILE A 229 2.11 10.69 11.34
N SER A 230 3.35 10.29 11.03
CA SER A 230 3.90 9.01 11.50
C SER A 230 3.91 8.94 13.04
N ALA A 231 4.37 10.00 13.70
CA ALA A 231 4.40 10.09 15.16
C ALA A 231 2.99 10.04 15.80
N ALA A 232 1.99 10.67 15.17
CA ALA A 232 0.63 10.72 15.71
C ALA A 232 -0.15 9.42 15.50
N THR A 233 0.14 8.65 14.44
CA THR A 233 -0.66 7.49 14.03
C THR A 233 0.01 6.14 14.28
N GLY A 234 1.32 6.13 14.57
CA GLY A 234 2.12 4.90 14.63
C GLY A 234 2.40 4.28 13.26
N ALA A 235 2.12 5.00 12.16
CA ALA A 235 2.39 4.55 10.81
C ALA A 235 3.89 4.70 10.45
N HIS A 236 4.73 3.86 11.05
CA HIS A 236 6.19 3.90 10.90
C HIS A 236 6.70 3.54 9.49
N LEU A 237 5.83 3.07 8.60
CA LEU A 237 6.15 2.93 7.19
C LEU A 237 6.58 4.27 6.57
N ILE A 238 5.95 5.37 6.98
CA ILE A 238 6.30 6.72 6.50
C ILE A 238 7.76 7.06 6.84
N ASP A 239 8.21 6.77 8.07
CA ASP A 239 9.61 7.02 8.48
C ASP A 239 10.60 6.16 7.68
N ARG A 240 10.23 4.91 7.37
CA ARG A 240 11.05 4.03 6.52
C ARG A 240 11.16 4.58 5.09
N GLU A 241 10.07 5.06 4.53
CA GLU A 241 10.04 5.62 3.17
C GLU A 241 10.82 6.94 3.10
N LEU A 242 10.75 7.79 4.14
CA LEU A 242 11.59 8.99 4.25
C LEU A 242 13.09 8.64 4.24
N ARG A 243 13.51 7.61 4.99
CA ARG A 243 14.90 7.13 4.96
C ARG A 243 15.32 6.61 3.58
N ARG A 244 14.43 5.88 2.89
CA ARG A 244 14.70 5.33 1.56
C ARG A 244 15.05 6.42 0.54
N TYR A 245 14.40 7.58 0.63
CA TYR A 245 14.64 8.72 -0.26
C TYR A 245 15.69 9.72 0.26
N GLU A 246 16.43 9.39 1.33
CA GLU A 246 17.43 10.28 1.93
C GLU A 246 16.84 11.64 2.34
N LEU A 247 15.60 11.63 2.84
CA LEU A 247 14.86 12.84 3.24
C LEU A 247 14.99 13.16 4.74
N LEU A 248 15.81 12.42 5.49
CA LEU A 248 16.05 12.62 6.93
C LEU A 248 17.44 13.17 7.24
#